data_AF-A0A1F3S337-F1
#
_entry.id   AF-A0A1F3S337-F1
#
_cell.length_a   1.000
_cell.length_b   1.000
_cell.length_c   1.000
_cell.angle_alpha   90.00
_cell.angle_beta   90.00
_cell.angle_gamma   90.00
#
_symmetry.space_group_name_H-M   'P 1'
#
loop_
_entity.id
_entity.type
_entity.pdbx_description
1 polymer ?
#
loop_
_entity_poly.entity_id
_entity_poly.type
_entity_poly.pdbx_seq_one_letter_code
_entity_poly.pdbx_strand_id
1 'polypeptide(L)'
;MKSGPLDRSFFVVFPQIEAMKTFHVAITILAIALFGCSPKSSEIVEVNGVETPTNQGALQCVSLGEDEFGTPHSEIHLLFDGLLEKVGECMACQEISIESFDSYDIPKNALSACGGWWAGGGDYFYSILGKDGSIEVYFGWQDEEQEDDGYHWELKYTRPK
;
A
#
# COMPACT_ATOMS: atom_id res chain seq x y z
N MET A 1 -63.84 51.12 6.07
CA MET A 1 -64.92 50.10 5.96
C MET A 1 -64.78 49.41 4.61
N LYS A 2 -65.04 48.09 4.51
CA LYS A 2 -65.06 47.26 3.27
C LYS A 2 -63.68 47.16 2.57
N SER A 3 -62.99 46.00 2.61
CA SER A 3 -63.14 44.75 1.81
C SER A 3 -62.71 44.92 0.33
N GLY A 4 -61.88 44.06 -0.28
CA GLY A 4 -61.17 42.85 0.19
C GLY A 4 -60.91 41.88 -1.00
N PRO A 5 -59.97 40.92 -0.91
CA PRO A 5 -59.81 39.80 -1.87
C PRO A 5 -60.31 38.46 -1.25
N LEU A 6 -60.77 37.41 -1.95
CA LEU A 6 -60.18 36.64 -3.07
C LEU A 6 -58.81 36.04 -2.67
N ASP A 7 -58.47 34.76 -2.83
CA ASP A 7 -59.14 33.51 -3.24
C ASP A 7 -58.25 32.34 -2.71
N ARG A 8 -58.55 31.04 -2.62
CA ARG A 8 -59.64 30.17 -3.11
C ARG A 8 -59.80 28.94 -2.19
N SER A 9 -60.97 28.27 -2.23
CA SER A 9 -61.25 26.99 -1.53
C SER A 9 -60.46 25.79 -2.08
N PHE A 10 -60.12 24.81 -1.22
CA PHE A 10 -60.55 23.38 -1.33
C PHE A 10 -60.09 22.50 -0.12
N PHE A 11 -61.03 21.69 0.44
CA PHE A 11 -60.96 20.20 0.64
C PHE A 11 -59.68 19.55 1.27
N VAL A 12 -59.70 18.59 2.24
CA VAL A 12 -60.75 17.74 2.88
C VAL A 12 -60.42 17.40 4.37
N VAL A 13 -61.48 17.35 5.18
CA VAL A 13 -61.79 16.52 6.38
C VAL A 13 -60.77 15.44 6.87
N PHE A 14 -60.34 15.57 8.14
CA PHE A 14 -60.03 14.48 9.10
C PHE A 14 -61.32 14.07 9.87
N PRO A 15 -61.46 12.92 10.61
CA PRO A 15 -60.45 11.89 11.02
C PRO A 15 -60.98 10.41 10.96
N GLN A 16 -60.32 9.49 11.70
CA GLN A 16 -60.73 8.10 12.07
C GLN A 16 -60.57 7.04 10.94
N ILE A 17 -60.46 5.71 11.17
CA ILE A 17 -61.02 4.80 12.20
C ILE A 17 -60.01 3.74 12.73
N GLU A 18 -60.30 3.30 13.97
CA GLU A 18 -59.95 2.10 14.75
C GLU A 18 -59.12 0.91 14.17
N ALA A 19 -58.10 0.52 14.95
CA ALA A 19 -57.88 -0.79 15.60
C ALA A 19 -57.67 -2.14 14.84
N MET A 20 -56.93 -2.99 15.59
CA MET A 20 -57.04 -4.46 15.72
C MET A 20 -56.30 -5.44 14.77
N LYS A 21 -55.85 -6.52 15.44
CA LYS A 21 -55.44 -7.87 14.98
C LYS A 21 -54.00 -8.06 14.48
N THR A 22 -53.21 -8.61 15.42
CA THR A 22 -52.16 -9.61 15.21
C THR A 22 -52.37 -10.50 13.96
N PHE A 23 -51.34 -10.60 13.12
CA PHE A 23 -51.17 -11.71 12.19
C PHE A 23 -49.85 -12.43 12.50
N HIS A 24 -49.91 -13.75 12.62
CA HIS A 24 -48.71 -14.57 12.73
C HIS A 24 -48.18 -14.82 11.32
N VAL A 25 -46.95 -14.38 11.03
CA VAL A 25 -46.21 -14.75 9.83
C VAL A 25 -44.94 -15.45 10.29
N ALA A 26 -44.81 -16.74 9.97
CA ALA A 26 -43.64 -17.52 10.34
C ALA A 26 -42.43 -17.06 9.50
N ILE A 27 -41.46 -16.43 10.15
CA ILE A 27 -40.17 -16.11 9.51
C ILE A 27 -39.34 -17.38 9.51
N THR A 28 -39.38 -18.10 8.39
CA THR A 28 -38.50 -19.24 8.12
C THR A 28 -37.06 -18.74 8.09
N ILE A 29 -36.25 -19.14 9.07
CA ILE A 29 -34.83 -18.74 9.16
C ILE A 29 -34.04 -19.46 8.08
N LEU A 30 -33.87 -18.81 6.92
CA LEU A 30 -32.95 -19.25 5.89
C LEU A 30 -31.51 -18.89 6.32
N ALA A 31 -30.83 -19.85 6.94
CA ALA A 31 -29.43 -19.70 7.34
C ALA A 31 -28.51 -19.71 6.09
N ILE A 32 -28.36 -18.55 5.45
CA ILE A 32 -27.35 -18.36 4.40
C ILE A 32 -25.97 -18.36 5.06
N ALA A 33 -25.32 -19.51 5.04
CA ALA A 33 -23.93 -19.67 5.48
C ALA A 33 -22.98 -18.98 4.47
N LEU A 34 -22.89 -17.66 4.56
CA LEU A 34 -21.83 -16.89 3.93
C LEU A 34 -20.49 -17.29 4.57
N PHE A 35 -19.79 -18.22 3.92
CA PHE A 35 -18.34 -18.36 4.08
C PHE A 35 -17.68 -17.10 3.50
N GLY A 36 -17.73 -16.01 4.27
CA GLY A 36 -16.98 -14.80 3.99
C GLY A 36 -15.51 -15.15 4.02
N CYS A 37 -14.89 -15.21 2.84
CA CYS A 37 -13.45 -15.26 2.74
C CYS A 37 -12.92 -13.92 3.28
N SER A 38 -12.43 -13.91 4.52
CA SER A 38 -11.92 -12.68 5.13
C SER A 38 -10.72 -12.19 4.32
N PRO A 39 -10.75 -10.98 3.73
CA PRO A 39 -9.50 -10.33 3.39
C PRO A 39 -8.69 -10.20 4.70
N LYS A 40 -7.37 -10.45 4.64
CA LYS A 40 -6.51 -10.14 5.78
C LYS A 40 -6.66 -8.65 6.07
N SER A 41 -7.08 -8.31 7.28
CA SER A 41 -7.20 -6.91 7.70
C SER A 41 -5.83 -6.26 7.63
N SER A 42 -5.66 -5.25 6.79
CA SER A 42 -4.53 -4.34 6.86
C SER A 42 -4.64 -3.55 8.16
N GLU A 43 -3.61 -3.57 9.00
CA GLU A 43 -3.55 -2.69 10.17
C GLU A 43 -3.30 -1.25 9.71
N ILE A 44 -4.24 -0.37 10.02
CA ILE A 44 -4.11 1.08 9.86
C ILE A 44 -3.51 1.60 11.17
N VAL A 45 -2.25 2.02 11.14
CA VAL A 45 -1.56 2.55 12.33
C VAL A 45 -1.81 4.06 12.40
N GLU A 46 -2.73 4.47 13.27
CA GLU A 46 -3.11 5.87 13.42
C GLU A 46 -1.98 6.71 14.05
N VAL A 47 -1.21 7.42 13.21
CA VAL A 47 -0.21 8.41 13.65
C VAL A 47 -0.69 9.81 13.27
N ASN A 48 -1.13 10.57 14.28
CA ASN A 48 -1.50 11.99 14.15
C ASN A 48 -2.62 12.31 13.14
N GLY A 49 -3.59 11.41 12.96
CA GLY A 49 -4.83 11.71 12.23
C GLY A 49 -4.68 11.86 10.70
N VAL A 50 -3.67 11.22 10.11
CA VAL A 50 -3.52 11.08 8.65
C VAL A 50 -3.69 9.61 8.27
N GLU A 51 -4.66 9.31 7.43
CA GLU A 51 -4.83 7.97 6.86
C GLU A 51 -3.82 7.74 5.73
N THR A 52 -2.75 7.00 6.01
CA THR A 52 -1.83 6.47 4.98
C THR A 52 -1.72 4.95 5.09
N PRO A 53 -1.69 4.21 3.96
CA PRO A 53 -1.34 2.79 3.99
C PRO A 53 0.12 2.64 4.40
N THR A 54 0.37 1.96 5.52
CA THR A 54 1.60 1.94 6.33
C THR A 54 2.89 1.49 5.59
N ASN A 55 2.77 1.04 4.33
CA ASN A 55 3.85 0.44 3.55
C ASN A 55 4.18 1.24 2.26
N GLN A 56 3.71 2.49 2.11
CA GLN A 56 4.10 3.34 0.98
C GLN A 56 5.64 3.51 0.95
N GLY A 57 6.25 3.05 -0.14
CA GLY A 57 7.69 3.07 -0.32
C GLY A 57 8.43 1.81 0.15
N ALA A 58 7.75 0.79 0.66
CA ALA A 58 8.41 -0.49 0.95
C ALA A 58 8.95 -1.13 -0.34
N LEU A 59 10.17 -1.68 -0.29
CA LEU A 59 10.75 -2.48 -1.37
C LEU A 59 10.49 -3.97 -1.10
N GLN A 60 10.11 -4.71 -2.14
CA GLN A 60 9.83 -6.13 -2.06
C GLN A 60 10.67 -6.92 -3.07
N CYS A 61 11.46 -7.87 -2.55
CA CYS A 61 12.10 -8.92 -3.34
C CYS A 61 11.06 -9.89 -3.92
N VAL A 62 11.09 -10.11 -5.23
CA VAL A 62 10.32 -11.16 -5.92
C VAL A 62 11.29 -12.07 -6.64
N SER A 63 11.62 -13.21 -6.04
CA SER A 63 12.52 -14.19 -6.66
C SER A 63 11.88 -14.84 -7.89
N LEU A 64 12.65 -14.91 -8.97
CA LEU A 64 12.30 -15.58 -10.23
C LEU A 64 12.82 -17.03 -10.29
N GLY A 65 13.60 -17.45 -9.28
CA GLY A 65 14.31 -18.74 -9.25
C GLY A 65 15.79 -18.60 -9.60
N GLU A 66 16.37 -19.70 -10.11
CA GLU A 66 17.76 -19.81 -10.55
C GLU A 66 17.82 -20.13 -12.06
N ASP A 67 18.89 -19.72 -12.74
CA ASP A 67 19.17 -20.07 -14.14
C ASP A 67 19.92 -21.41 -14.31
N GLU A 68 20.30 -21.75 -15.55
CA GLU A 68 20.99 -23.02 -15.85
C GLU A 68 22.40 -23.15 -15.24
N PHE A 69 22.96 -22.06 -14.70
CA PHE A 69 24.24 -22.03 -13.99
C PHE A 69 24.08 -21.96 -12.46
N GLY A 70 22.83 -21.88 -11.96
CA GLY A 70 22.54 -21.68 -10.54
C GLY A 70 22.64 -20.23 -10.08
N THR A 71 22.64 -19.26 -11.00
CA THR A 71 22.56 -17.83 -10.64
C THR A 71 21.14 -17.54 -10.17
N PRO A 72 20.91 -17.03 -8.94
CA PRO A 72 19.59 -16.56 -8.54
C PRO A 72 19.25 -15.28 -9.28
N HIS A 73 17.96 -15.08 -9.56
CA HIS A 73 17.43 -13.86 -10.18
C HIS A 73 16.23 -13.36 -9.36
N SER A 74 16.15 -12.05 -9.12
CA SER A 74 15.06 -11.42 -8.36
C SER A 74 14.67 -10.06 -8.95
N GLU A 75 13.36 -9.77 -9.00
CA GLU A 75 12.85 -8.43 -9.29
C GLU A 75 12.72 -7.61 -7.99
N ILE A 76 12.99 -6.30 -8.09
CA ILE A 76 12.68 -5.33 -7.03
C ILE A 76 11.38 -4.62 -7.38
N HIS A 77 10.41 -4.69 -6.49
CA HIS A 77 9.14 -3.98 -6.62
C HIS A 77 8.96 -2.93 -5.52
N LEU A 78 8.55 -1.73 -5.90
CA LEU A 78 8.13 -0.66 -5.00
C LEU A 78 6.64 -0.82 -4.69
N LEU A 79 6.29 -0.87 -3.41
CA LEU A 79 4.90 -0.89 -2.94
C LEU A 79 4.38 0.55 -2.78
N PHE A 80 3.37 0.92 -3.58
CA PHE A 80 2.72 2.22 -3.51
C PHE A 80 1.21 2.07 -3.73
N ASP A 81 0.39 2.60 -2.81
CA ASP A 81 -1.07 2.51 -2.82
C ASP A 81 -1.64 1.08 -3.04
N GLY A 82 -0.93 0.07 -2.52
CA GLY A 82 -1.30 -1.34 -2.67
C GLY A 82 -0.93 -1.97 -4.02
N LEU A 83 -0.32 -1.21 -4.92
CA LEU A 83 0.25 -1.70 -6.17
C LEU A 83 1.75 -1.98 -6.00
N LEU A 84 2.24 -3.02 -6.68
CA LEU A 84 3.66 -3.30 -6.83
C LEU A 84 4.09 -2.81 -8.22
N GLU A 85 5.09 -1.93 -8.26
CA GLU A 85 5.70 -1.43 -9.49
C GLU A 85 7.16 -1.85 -9.56
N LYS A 86 7.56 -2.55 -10.63
CA LYS A 86 8.95 -3.02 -10.80
C LYS A 86 9.89 -1.84 -11.00
N VAL A 87 10.88 -1.71 -10.13
CA VAL A 87 11.88 -0.61 -10.13
C VAL A 87 13.30 -1.11 -10.38
N GLY A 88 13.55 -2.42 -10.33
CA GLY A 88 14.87 -3.00 -10.56
C GLY A 88 14.88 -4.53 -10.65
N GLU A 89 16.08 -5.06 -10.81
CA GLU A 89 16.44 -6.48 -10.80
C GLU A 89 17.76 -6.61 -10.04
N CYS A 90 18.03 -7.78 -9.47
CA CYS A 90 19.30 -8.14 -8.83
C CYS A 90 19.46 -9.66 -8.80
N MET A 91 20.69 -10.14 -8.58
CA MET A 91 20.93 -11.59 -8.43
C MET A 91 20.45 -12.07 -7.04
N ALA A 92 21.04 -11.53 -5.97
CA ALA A 92 20.66 -11.84 -4.59
C ALA A 92 19.81 -10.72 -3.99
N CYS A 93 18.63 -11.07 -3.44
CA CYS A 93 17.73 -10.11 -2.79
C CYS A 93 17.31 -10.58 -1.40
N GLN A 94 17.68 -9.81 -0.38
CA GLN A 94 17.25 -9.95 1.01
C GLN A 94 16.87 -8.57 1.56
N GLU A 95 15.98 -8.53 2.56
CA GLU A 95 15.64 -7.29 3.27
C GLU A 95 16.84 -6.83 4.12
N ILE A 96 17.21 -5.56 4.00
CA ILE A 96 18.24 -4.94 4.83
C ILE A 96 17.53 -4.22 5.97
N SER A 97 17.82 -4.58 7.22
CA SER A 97 17.21 -3.94 8.38
C SER A 97 17.69 -2.50 8.56
N ILE A 98 16.83 -1.64 9.13
CA ILE A 98 17.15 -0.23 9.44
C ILE A 98 18.39 -0.11 10.35
N GLU A 99 18.59 -1.08 11.25
CA GLU A 99 19.79 -1.17 12.10
C GLU A 99 21.09 -1.36 11.30
N SER A 100 21.00 -1.97 10.11
CA SER A 100 22.13 -2.25 9.22
C SER A 100 22.46 -1.12 8.24
N PHE A 101 21.56 -0.16 8.01
CA PHE A 101 21.68 0.85 6.93
C PHE A 101 23.04 1.57 6.90
N ASP A 102 23.60 1.91 8.07
CA ASP A 102 24.89 2.60 8.23
C ASP A 102 26.08 1.80 7.65
N SER A 103 25.96 0.46 7.56
CA SER A 103 26.97 -0.44 6.98
C SER A 103 26.87 -0.58 5.44
N TYR A 104 25.85 0.02 4.84
CA TYR A 104 25.60 0.02 3.39
C TYR A 104 25.66 1.44 2.78
N ASP A 105 26.16 2.43 3.54
CA ASP A 105 26.06 3.87 3.24
C ASP A 105 24.61 4.36 3.00
N ILE A 106 23.60 3.63 3.50
CA ILE A 106 22.18 3.94 3.28
C ILE A 106 21.73 5.04 4.26
N PRO A 107 21.02 6.09 3.79
CA PRO A 107 20.51 7.13 4.67
C PRO A 107 19.57 6.58 5.76
N LYS A 108 19.75 7.03 7.00
CA LYS A 108 18.94 6.64 8.18
C LYS A 108 17.46 7.09 8.12
N ASN A 109 17.06 7.78 7.05
CA ASN A 109 15.69 8.17 6.73
C ASN A 109 15.17 7.54 5.42
N ALA A 110 15.86 6.54 4.87
CA ALA A 110 15.30 5.63 3.88
C ALA A 110 14.09 4.89 4.47
N LEU A 111 13.11 4.56 3.63
CA LEU A 111 11.84 3.93 4.01
C LEU A 111 11.97 2.40 4.07
N SER A 112 12.80 1.84 3.19
CA SER A 112 13.06 0.40 3.04
C SER A 112 14.34 0.21 2.24
N ALA A 113 15.02 -0.92 2.45
CA ALA A 113 16.18 -1.32 1.63
C ALA A 113 16.24 -2.83 1.44
N CYS A 114 16.77 -3.26 0.31
CA CYS A 114 16.98 -4.66 -0.02
C CYS A 114 18.16 -4.84 -0.99
N GLY A 115 18.74 -6.04 -1.03
CA GLY A 115 19.85 -6.36 -1.92
C GLY A 115 20.61 -7.61 -1.46
N GLY A 116 21.80 -7.82 -1.99
CA GLY A 116 22.61 -8.97 -1.64
C GLY A 116 23.86 -9.14 -2.49
N TRP A 117 24.79 -9.94 -1.97
CA TRP A 117 26.03 -10.31 -2.64
C TRP A 117 25.88 -11.64 -3.38
N TRP A 118 26.37 -11.73 -4.62
CA TRP A 118 26.43 -12.96 -5.41
C TRP A 118 27.67 -12.97 -6.31
N ALA A 119 28.41 -14.09 -6.29
CA ALA A 119 29.49 -14.43 -7.22
C ALA A 119 30.55 -13.32 -7.50
N GLY A 120 30.83 -12.45 -6.53
CA GLY A 120 31.84 -11.39 -6.62
C GLY A 120 31.28 -9.98 -6.77
N GLY A 121 29.98 -9.83 -7.05
CA GLY A 121 29.30 -8.53 -7.06
C GLY A 121 28.21 -8.44 -5.99
N GLY A 122 27.76 -7.22 -5.69
CA GLY A 122 26.61 -6.97 -4.83
C GLY A 122 25.69 -5.90 -5.41
N ASP A 123 24.40 -6.24 -5.52
CA ASP A 123 23.32 -5.34 -5.97
C ASP A 123 22.51 -4.86 -4.76
N TYR A 124 22.29 -3.56 -4.64
CA TYR A 124 21.61 -2.96 -3.49
C TYR A 124 20.62 -1.86 -3.91
N PHE A 125 19.52 -1.76 -3.17
CA PHE A 125 18.45 -0.78 -3.40
C PHE A 125 17.97 -0.19 -2.08
N TYR A 126 17.65 1.11 -2.08
CA TYR A 126 16.86 1.72 -1.01
C TYR A 126 15.84 2.70 -1.57
N SER A 127 14.73 2.87 -0.85
CA SER A 127 13.70 3.87 -1.13
C SER A 127 13.76 5.02 -0.13
N ILE A 128 13.45 6.23 -0.55
CA ILE A 128 13.49 7.43 0.28
C ILE A 128 12.41 8.43 -0.13
N LEU A 129 11.91 9.23 0.81
CA LEU A 129 10.94 10.28 0.52
C LEU A 129 11.67 11.51 -0.02
N GLY A 130 11.41 11.85 -1.29
CA GLY A 130 11.93 13.03 -1.97
C GLY A 130 11.38 14.33 -1.37
N LYS A 131 12.10 15.44 -1.60
CA LYS A 131 11.79 16.75 -0.96
C LYS A 131 10.48 17.39 -1.43
N ASP A 132 9.94 16.93 -2.55
CA ASP A 132 8.63 17.30 -3.11
C ASP A 132 7.49 16.35 -2.66
N GLY A 133 7.82 15.27 -1.96
CA GLY A 133 6.90 14.20 -1.58
C GLY A 133 6.76 13.07 -2.60
N SER A 134 7.63 13.02 -3.62
CA SER A 134 7.85 11.82 -4.43
C SER A 134 8.52 10.70 -3.61
N ILE A 135 8.50 9.47 -4.12
CA ILE A 135 9.35 8.39 -3.59
C ILE A 135 10.47 8.12 -4.58
N GLU A 136 11.70 8.35 -4.15
CA GLU A 136 12.92 8.10 -4.90
C GLU A 136 13.41 6.69 -4.56
N VAL A 137 13.85 5.92 -5.56
CA VAL A 137 14.50 4.61 -5.38
C VAL A 137 15.91 4.71 -5.94
N TYR A 138 16.88 4.44 -5.08
CA TYR A 138 18.30 4.41 -5.39
C TYR A 138 18.75 2.97 -5.64
N PHE A 139 19.67 2.80 -6.59
CA PHE A 139 20.42 1.58 -6.85
C PHE A 139 21.88 1.84 -6.49
N GLY A 140 22.56 0.87 -5.91
CA GLY A 140 23.99 0.93 -5.60
C GLY A 140 24.62 -0.44 -5.75
N TRP A 141 25.89 -0.47 -6.13
CA TRP A 141 26.61 -1.71 -6.38
C TRP A 141 28.00 -1.72 -5.75
N GLN A 142 28.51 -2.93 -5.56
CA GLN A 142 29.89 -3.24 -5.20
C GLN A 142 30.40 -4.43 -6.03
N ASP A 143 31.72 -4.55 -6.16
CA ASP A 143 32.42 -5.59 -6.93
C ASP A 143 33.74 -5.97 -6.24
N GLU A 144 34.15 -7.25 -6.26
CA GLU A 144 35.39 -7.71 -5.63
C GLU A 144 36.67 -7.22 -6.31
N GLU A 145 36.60 -6.73 -7.54
CA GLU A 145 37.70 -6.09 -8.27
C GLU A 145 37.68 -4.54 -8.18
N GLN A 146 36.80 -3.91 -7.39
CA GLN A 146 36.73 -2.43 -7.29
C GLN A 146 37.98 -1.80 -6.63
N GLU A 147 38.43 -0.64 -7.15
CA GLU A 147 39.64 0.06 -6.67
C GLU A 147 39.36 1.10 -5.56
N ASP A 148 38.09 1.41 -5.27
CA ASP A 148 37.65 2.44 -4.31
C ASP A 148 36.69 1.92 -3.23
N ASP A 149 36.55 2.67 -2.12
CA ASP A 149 35.76 2.29 -0.95
C ASP A 149 34.27 2.71 -1.07
N GLY A 150 33.35 1.87 -0.58
CA GLY A 150 31.94 2.22 -0.38
C GLY A 150 30.99 1.70 -1.46
N TYR A 151 29.79 2.29 -1.54
CA TYR A 151 28.70 1.83 -2.41
C TYR A 151 28.35 2.86 -3.50
N HIS A 152 28.23 2.40 -4.73
CA HIS A 152 28.04 3.24 -5.92
C HIS A 152 26.59 3.70 -6.16
N TRP A 153 26.04 4.48 -5.22
CA TRP A 153 24.64 4.90 -5.21
C TRP A 153 24.25 5.90 -6.34
N GLU A 154 23.34 5.49 -7.22
CA GLU A 154 22.65 6.30 -8.24
C GLU A 154 21.12 6.35 -8.02
N LEU A 155 20.47 7.43 -8.42
CA LEU A 155 19.00 7.51 -8.45
C LEU A 155 18.47 6.69 -9.63
N LYS A 156 17.76 5.59 -9.36
CA LYS A 156 17.29 4.63 -10.38
C LYS A 156 15.90 4.95 -10.90
N TYR A 157 15.01 5.38 -10.01
CA TYR A 157 13.59 5.54 -10.30
C TYR A 157 12.96 6.59 -9.36
N THR A 158 11.89 7.26 -9.82
CA THR A 158 11.15 8.25 -9.01
C THR A 158 9.64 8.10 -9.24
N ARG A 159 8.90 7.82 -8.17
CA ARG A 159 7.43 7.83 -8.15
C ARG A 159 6.94 9.23 -7.80
N PRO A 160 6.33 10.00 -8.72
CA PRO A 160 5.63 11.23 -8.34
C PRO A 160 4.42 10.91 -7.45
N LYS A 161 4.04 11.89 -6.64
CA LYS A 161 2.85 11.88 -5.77
C LYS A 161 1.54 12.01 -6.55
#